data_AF-A0A3M6FFT4-F1
#
_entry.id   AF-A0A3M6FFT4-F1
#
_cell.length_a   1.000
_cell.length_b   1.000
_cell.length_c   1.000
_cell.angle_alpha   90.00
_cell.angle_beta   90.00
_cell.angle_gamma   90.00
#
_symmetry.space_group_name_H-M   'P 1'
#
loop_
_entity.id
_entity.type
_entity.pdbx_description
1 polymer ?
#
loop_
_entity_poly.entity_id
_entity_poly.type
_entity_poly.pdbx_seq_one_letter_code
_entity_poly.pdbx_strand_id
1 'polypeptide(L)'
;MLLDEVEKADPDVMNLFYQIFDKGVANDGEGREINFRNTLILMTSNLGADLIHASCHENRCLDARELAMQLKPILSAHFKPALLARMRVVPYYPVTGVALRELVELKLSRLGEKLESRGLTFSYSPDLACHLAEHCTQGDSGARLIDQLLESRLTPLIADRLLSTINSGDPVYRVHATLGSSGAIVCEFE
;
A
#
# COMPACT_ATOMS: atom_id res chain seq x y z
N MET A 1 -17.26 -0.51 -4.14
CA MET A 1 -16.94 -1.95 -4.08
C MET A 1 -15.50 -2.13 -4.54
N LEU A 2 -14.70 -2.89 -3.80
CA LEU A 2 -13.32 -3.24 -4.19
C LEU A 2 -13.29 -4.74 -4.50
N LEU A 3 -12.79 -5.09 -5.69
CA LEU A 3 -12.48 -6.46 -6.08
C LEU A 3 -10.96 -6.54 -6.19
N ASP A 4 -10.32 -7.25 -5.25
CA ASP A 4 -8.87 -7.31 -5.14
C ASP A 4 -8.32 -8.53 -5.86
N GLU A 5 -7.16 -8.39 -6.52
CA GLU A 5 -6.44 -9.46 -7.23
C GLU A 5 -7.32 -10.27 -8.18
N VAL A 6 -8.10 -9.58 -9.02
CA VAL A 6 -9.15 -10.21 -9.85
C VAL A 6 -8.60 -11.19 -10.88
N GLU A 7 -7.29 -11.21 -11.14
CA GLU A 7 -6.64 -12.23 -11.97
C GLU A 7 -6.58 -13.61 -11.33
N LYS A 8 -6.72 -13.69 -10.01
CA LYS A 8 -6.75 -14.95 -9.26
C LYS A 8 -8.17 -15.51 -9.12
N ALA A 9 -9.17 -14.72 -9.47
CA ALA A 9 -10.57 -15.12 -9.36
C ALA A 9 -10.91 -16.22 -10.36
N ASP A 10 -11.77 -17.14 -9.95
CA ASP A 10 -12.32 -18.13 -10.87
C ASP A 10 -13.10 -17.43 -12.01
N PRO A 11 -12.95 -17.88 -13.27
CA PRO A 11 -13.64 -17.27 -14.40
C PRO A 11 -15.17 -17.17 -14.25
N ASP A 12 -15.79 -18.10 -13.54
CA ASP A 12 -17.24 -18.09 -13.30
C ASP A 12 -17.66 -17.00 -12.31
N VAL A 13 -16.82 -16.71 -11.33
CA VAL A 13 -17.02 -15.54 -10.45
C VAL A 13 -16.94 -14.26 -11.27
N MET A 14 -15.96 -14.14 -12.16
CA MET A 14 -15.83 -12.97 -13.04
C MET A 14 -17.02 -12.81 -14.00
N ASN A 15 -17.58 -13.92 -14.48
CA ASN A 15 -18.78 -13.91 -15.35
C ASN A 15 -20.00 -13.32 -14.65
N LEU A 16 -20.16 -13.53 -13.33
CA LEU A 16 -21.24 -12.92 -12.55
C LEU A 16 -21.12 -11.39 -12.56
N PHE A 17 -19.90 -10.87 -12.35
CA PHE A 17 -19.65 -9.43 -12.35
C PHE A 17 -19.85 -8.79 -13.73
N TYR A 18 -19.74 -9.53 -14.83
CA TYR A 18 -20.03 -8.98 -16.17
C TYR A 18 -21.47 -8.47 -16.30
N GLN A 19 -22.43 -9.13 -15.65
CA GLN A 19 -23.81 -8.66 -15.63
C GLN A 19 -23.95 -7.34 -14.87
N ILE A 20 -23.21 -7.18 -13.78
CA ILE A 20 -23.17 -5.93 -12.99
C ILE A 20 -22.60 -4.79 -13.85
N PHE A 21 -21.49 -5.02 -14.54
CA PHE A 21 -20.87 -4.00 -15.40
C PHE A 21 -21.70 -3.63 -16.61
N ASP A 22 -22.52 -4.55 -17.11
CA ASP A 22 -23.36 -4.31 -18.29
C ASP A 22 -24.70 -3.65 -17.94
N LYS A 23 -25.43 -4.21 -16.97
CA LYS A 23 -26.81 -3.81 -16.64
C LYS A 23 -26.89 -2.87 -15.43
N GLY A 24 -25.82 -2.75 -14.64
CA GLY A 24 -25.82 -2.02 -13.38
C GLY A 24 -26.71 -2.67 -12.30
N VAL A 25 -27.08 -3.93 -12.47
CA VAL A 25 -27.89 -4.72 -11.52
C VAL A 25 -27.39 -6.16 -11.48
N ALA A 26 -27.58 -6.85 -10.36
CA ALA A 26 -27.41 -8.29 -10.24
C ALA A 26 -28.45 -8.89 -9.30
N ASN A 27 -28.80 -10.15 -9.53
CA ASN A 27 -29.69 -10.88 -8.62
C ASN A 27 -28.85 -11.62 -7.57
N ASP A 28 -29.28 -11.57 -6.31
CA ASP A 28 -28.73 -12.43 -5.27
C ASP A 28 -29.21 -13.88 -5.41
N GLY A 29 -28.74 -14.76 -4.52
CA GLY A 29 -29.13 -16.17 -4.51
C GLY A 29 -30.61 -16.43 -4.21
N GLU A 30 -31.33 -15.43 -3.69
CA GLU A 30 -32.78 -15.48 -3.46
C GLU A 30 -33.58 -14.87 -4.64
N GLY A 31 -32.90 -14.39 -5.68
CA GLY A 31 -33.50 -13.76 -6.85
C GLY A 31 -33.87 -12.28 -6.64
N ARG A 32 -33.40 -11.64 -5.56
CA ARG A 32 -33.63 -10.21 -5.33
C ARG A 32 -32.67 -9.40 -6.19
N GLU A 33 -33.21 -8.41 -6.89
CA GLU A 33 -32.42 -7.49 -7.69
C GLU A 33 -31.69 -6.48 -6.79
N ILE A 34 -30.37 -6.44 -6.91
CA ILE A 34 -29.47 -5.49 -6.26
C ILE A 34 -29.01 -4.47 -7.30
N ASN A 35 -29.17 -3.18 -6.98
CA ASN A 35 -28.81 -2.07 -7.87
C ASN A 35 -27.38 -1.59 -7.62
N PHE A 36 -26.55 -1.62 -8.66
CA PHE A 36 -25.15 -1.17 -8.69
C PHE A 36 -24.92 0.11 -9.50
N ARG A 37 -25.97 0.74 -10.07
CA ARG A 37 -25.84 1.91 -10.95
C ARG A 37 -25.11 3.10 -10.33
N ASN A 38 -25.22 3.26 -9.01
CA ASN A 38 -24.56 4.31 -8.24
C ASN A 38 -23.38 3.78 -7.41
N THR A 39 -22.74 2.70 -7.88
CA THR A 39 -21.60 2.08 -7.18
C THR A 39 -20.32 2.30 -7.96
N LEU A 40 -19.32 2.92 -7.33
CA LEU A 40 -17.96 2.89 -7.84
C LEU A 40 -17.37 1.50 -7.62
N ILE A 41 -16.99 0.83 -8.70
CA ILE A 41 -16.34 -0.48 -8.66
C ILE A 41 -14.86 -0.28 -9.01
N LEU A 42 -14.01 -0.66 -8.07
CA LEU A 42 -12.56 -0.68 -8.24
C LEU A 42 -12.12 -2.13 -8.35
N MET A 43 -11.33 -2.43 -9.37
CA MET A 43 -10.70 -3.72 -9.57
C MET A 43 -9.19 -3.53 -9.54
N THR A 44 -8.49 -4.33 -8.76
CA THR A 44 -7.02 -4.36 -8.76
C THR A 44 -6.56 -5.64 -9.44
N SER A 45 -5.39 -5.57 -10.07
CA SER A 45 -4.74 -6.74 -10.63
C SER A 45 -3.24 -6.57 -10.65
N ASN A 46 -2.50 -7.65 -10.44
CA ASN A 46 -1.04 -7.66 -10.61
C ASN A 46 -0.61 -8.04 -12.04
N LEU A 47 -1.55 -8.22 -12.98
CA LEU A 47 -1.22 -8.52 -14.37
C LEU A 47 -0.41 -7.38 -15.01
N GLY A 48 0.73 -7.74 -15.59
CA GLY A 48 1.64 -6.78 -16.22
C GLY A 48 2.51 -6.00 -15.25
N ALA A 49 2.58 -6.38 -13.96
CA ALA A 49 3.47 -5.76 -12.98
C ALA A 49 4.92 -5.70 -13.49
N ASP A 50 5.46 -6.79 -14.03
CA ASP A 50 6.83 -6.83 -14.56
C ASP A 50 7.05 -5.83 -15.70
N LEU A 51 6.06 -5.67 -16.58
CA LEU A 51 6.12 -4.69 -17.67
C LEU A 51 6.11 -3.26 -17.12
N ILE A 52 5.27 -2.98 -16.12
CA ILE A 52 5.20 -1.68 -15.46
C ILE A 52 6.55 -1.35 -14.78
N HIS A 53 7.11 -2.31 -14.05
CA HIS A 53 8.42 -2.17 -13.41
C HIS A 53 9.53 -1.92 -14.43
N ALA A 54 9.60 -2.71 -15.51
CA ALA A 54 10.60 -2.53 -16.57
C ALA A 54 10.42 -1.21 -17.35
N SER A 55 9.20 -0.67 -17.37
CA SER A 55 8.88 0.62 -18.00
C SER A 55 9.24 1.83 -17.15
N CYS A 56 9.75 1.60 -15.93
CA CYS A 56 10.15 2.63 -14.97
C CYS A 56 11.63 2.44 -14.60
N HIS A 57 12.49 3.34 -15.06
CA HIS A 57 13.91 3.37 -14.70
C HIS A 57 14.32 4.76 -14.21
N GLU A 58 15.07 4.81 -13.11
CA GLU A 58 15.69 6.04 -12.57
C GLU A 58 14.70 7.22 -12.43
N ASN A 59 13.52 6.96 -11.84
CA ASN A 59 12.41 7.92 -11.68
C ASN A 59 11.80 8.46 -12.98
N ARG A 60 12.05 7.81 -14.12
CA ARG A 60 11.32 8.06 -15.37
C ARG A 60 10.50 6.84 -15.73
N CYS A 61 9.20 7.03 -15.82
CA CYS A 61 8.26 6.04 -16.31
C CYS A 61 7.74 6.47 -17.68
N LEU A 62 7.36 5.49 -18.50
CA LEU A 62 6.54 5.74 -19.68
C LEU A 62 5.26 6.51 -19.30
N ASP A 63 4.71 7.27 -20.26
CA ASP A 63 3.42 7.92 -20.05
C ASP A 63 2.32 6.88 -19.78
N ALA A 64 1.34 7.26 -18.96
CA ALA A 64 0.27 6.35 -18.55
C ALA A 64 -0.52 5.78 -19.73
N ARG A 65 -0.68 6.58 -20.81
CA ARG A 65 -1.37 6.14 -22.02
C ARG A 65 -0.54 5.13 -22.80
N GLU A 66 0.76 5.34 -22.90
CA GLU A 66 1.68 4.42 -23.57
C GLU A 66 1.75 3.08 -22.83
N LEU A 67 1.88 3.14 -21.51
CA LEU A 67 1.88 1.96 -20.66
C LEU A 67 0.55 1.20 -20.75
N ALA A 68 -0.59 1.89 -20.75
CA ALA A 68 -1.90 1.26 -20.96
C ALA A 68 -2.02 0.55 -22.32
N MET A 69 -1.42 1.11 -23.38
CA MET A 69 -1.38 0.45 -24.70
C MET A 69 -0.53 -0.83 -24.66
N GLN A 70 0.61 -0.80 -23.97
CA GLN A 70 1.47 -1.98 -23.82
C GLN A 70 0.88 -3.05 -22.90
N LEU A 71 0.06 -2.67 -21.91
CA LEU A 71 -0.64 -3.61 -21.03
C LEU A 71 -1.83 -4.29 -21.72
N LYS A 72 -2.41 -3.68 -22.77
CA LYS A 72 -3.62 -4.18 -23.42
C LYS A 72 -3.52 -5.64 -23.90
N PRO A 73 -2.43 -6.11 -24.54
CA PRO A 73 -2.29 -7.52 -24.92
C PRO A 73 -2.29 -8.47 -23.72
N ILE A 74 -1.59 -8.11 -22.63
CA ILE A 74 -1.52 -8.91 -21.40
C ILE A 74 -2.91 -9.03 -20.78
N LEU A 75 -3.61 -7.91 -20.64
CA LEU A 75 -4.96 -7.88 -20.09
C LEU A 75 -5.96 -8.64 -20.97
N SER A 76 -5.85 -8.53 -22.31
CA SER A 76 -6.76 -9.21 -23.24
C SER A 76 -6.53 -10.72 -23.33
N ALA A 77 -5.35 -11.21 -22.95
CA ALA A 77 -5.07 -12.63 -22.86
C ALA A 77 -5.78 -13.28 -21.65
N HIS A 78 -6.09 -12.50 -20.61
CA HIS A 78 -6.69 -12.98 -19.37
C HIS A 78 -8.18 -12.60 -19.24
N PHE A 79 -8.53 -11.33 -19.49
CA PHE A 79 -9.91 -10.83 -19.37
C PHE A 79 -10.64 -10.82 -20.72
N LYS A 80 -11.95 -11.09 -20.69
CA LYS A 80 -12.79 -11.00 -21.89
C LYS A 80 -12.81 -9.56 -22.43
N PRO A 81 -12.74 -9.36 -23.76
CA PRO A 81 -12.77 -8.02 -24.37
C PRO A 81 -13.98 -7.16 -23.96
N ALA A 82 -15.14 -7.80 -23.73
CA ALA A 82 -16.37 -7.12 -23.30
C ALA A 82 -16.25 -6.45 -21.91
N LEU A 83 -15.42 -7.02 -21.02
CA LEU A 83 -15.11 -6.44 -19.72
C LEU A 83 -14.14 -5.26 -19.89
N LEU A 84 -13.03 -5.48 -20.63
CA LEU A 84 -12.00 -4.46 -20.86
C LEU A 84 -12.58 -3.20 -21.53
N ALA A 85 -13.55 -3.37 -22.43
CA ALA A 85 -14.23 -2.26 -23.10
C ALA A 85 -15.11 -1.39 -22.15
N ARG A 86 -15.51 -1.92 -20.98
CA ARG A 86 -16.35 -1.23 -20.00
C ARG A 86 -15.57 -0.64 -18.83
N MET A 87 -14.25 -0.85 -18.77
CA MET A 87 -13.40 -0.33 -17.72
C MET A 87 -12.40 0.69 -18.24
N ARG A 88 -11.90 1.53 -17.34
CA ARG A 88 -10.73 2.35 -17.57
C ARG A 88 -9.55 1.72 -16.83
N VAL A 89 -8.59 1.19 -17.59
CA VAL A 89 -7.33 0.69 -17.03
C VAL A 89 -6.50 1.87 -16.55
N VAL A 90 -6.04 1.81 -15.30
CA VAL A 90 -5.17 2.81 -14.68
C VAL A 90 -3.91 2.09 -14.21
N PRO A 91 -2.78 2.23 -14.92
CA PRO A 91 -1.51 1.67 -14.46
C PRO A 91 -1.03 2.37 -13.18
N TYR A 92 -0.50 1.60 -12.23
CA TYR A 92 0.09 2.12 -11.00
C TYR A 92 1.60 1.98 -11.06
N TYR A 93 2.32 3.10 -11.03
CA TYR A 93 3.78 3.10 -11.04
C TYR A 93 4.36 2.54 -9.74
N PRO A 94 5.55 1.91 -9.80
CA PRO A 94 6.27 1.52 -8.59
C PRO A 94 6.58 2.76 -7.75
N VAL A 95 6.47 2.61 -6.43
CA VAL A 95 6.79 3.68 -5.48
C VAL A 95 8.30 3.66 -5.24
N THR A 96 9.02 4.62 -5.82
CA THR A 96 10.49 4.72 -5.72
C THR A 96 10.95 6.11 -5.32
N GLY A 97 12.20 6.20 -4.84
CA GLY A 97 12.90 7.46 -4.60
C GLY A 97 12.12 8.40 -3.67
N VAL A 98 11.78 9.59 -4.17
CA VAL A 98 11.11 10.64 -3.38
C VAL A 98 9.74 10.18 -2.87
N ALA A 99 8.94 9.52 -3.72
CA ALA A 99 7.61 9.06 -3.33
C ALA A 99 7.68 8.00 -2.21
N LEU A 100 8.73 7.18 -2.21
CA LEU A 100 8.96 6.20 -1.16
C LEU A 100 9.32 6.86 0.17
N ARG A 101 10.17 7.90 0.13
CA ARG A 101 10.50 8.70 1.32
C ARG A 101 9.27 9.41 1.88
N GLU A 102 8.48 10.07 1.04
CA GLU A 102 7.21 10.71 1.45
C GLU A 102 6.25 9.70 2.09
N LEU A 103 6.21 8.47 1.57
CA LEU A 103 5.40 7.40 2.14
C LEU A 103 5.93 6.97 3.52
N VAL A 104 7.24 6.86 3.71
CA VAL A 104 7.85 6.58 5.02
C VAL A 104 7.50 7.69 6.02
N GLU A 105 7.65 8.95 5.63
CA GLU A 105 7.32 10.11 6.46
C GLU A 105 5.82 10.10 6.85
N LEU A 106 4.92 9.81 5.90
CA LEU A 106 3.49 9.67 6.17
C LEU A 106 3.20 8.55 7.19
N LYS A 107 3.89 7.42 7.09
CA LYS A 107 3.72 6.28 8.01
C LYS A 107 4.25 6.60 9.40
N LEU A 108 5.39 7.28 9.51
CA LEU A 108 5.94 7.77 10.77
C LEU A 108 5.01 8.81 11.42
N SER A 109 4.43 9.72 10.64
CA SER A 109 3.44 10.69 11.13
C SER A 109 2.19 10.00 11.69
N ARG A 110 1.66 8.98 10.99
CA ARG A 110 0.53 8.17 11.49
C ARG A 110 0.86 7.40 12.77
N LEU A 111 2.11 6.94 12.91
CA LEU A 111 2.58 6.35 14.18
C LEU A 111 2.58 7.40 15.29
N GLY A 112 3.04 8.62 14.99
CA GLY A 112 3.01 9.74 15.92
C GLY A 112 1.60 10.08 16.39
N GLU A 113 0.63 10.20 15.48
CA GLU A 113 -0.79 10.43 15.81
C GLU A 113 -1.34 9.33 16.76
N LYS A 114 -0.98 8.07 16.51
CA LYS A 114 -1.37 6.95 17.38
C LYS A 114 -0.76 7.06 18.78
N LEU A 115 0.50 7.48 18.88
CA LEU A 115 1.18 7.66 20.18
C LEU A 115 0.66 8.90 20.92
N GLU A 116 0.35 9.97 20.21
CA GLU A 116 -0.21 11.20 20.78
C GLU A 116 -1.59 10.94 21.39
N SER A 117 -2.41 10.08 20.76
CA SER A 117 -3.69 9.63 21.34
C SER A 117 -3.54 8.92 22.71
N ARG A 118 -2.32 8.51 23.06
CA ARG A 118 -1.94 7.87 24.33
C ARG A 118 -1.11 8.79 25.23
N GLY A 119 -1.00 10.07 24.90
CA GLY A 119 -0.26 11.07 25.69
C GLY A 119 1.25 11.09 25.46
N LEU A 120 1.74 10.48 24.38
CA LEU A 120 3.17 10.46 24.03
C LEU A 120 3.46 11.31 22.79
N THR A 121 4.35 12.28 22.90
CA THR A 121 4.87 13.01 21.75
C THR A 121 5.91 12.17 21.02
N PHE A 122 5.70 11.94 19.73
CA PHE A 122 6.63 11.21 18.87
C PHE A 122 7.37 12.16 17.94
N SER A 123 8.67 11.94 17.77
CA SER A 123 9.50 12.63 16.80
C SER A 123 10.51 11.67 16.21
N TYR A 124 11.08 12.01 15.05
CA TYR A 124 12.10 11.19 14.40
C TYR A 124 13.16 12.06 13.70
N SER A 125 14.35 11.52 13.50
CA SER A 125 15.40 12.18 12.72
C SER A 125 15.19 12.01 11.21
N PRO A 126 15.54 12.99 10.38
CA PRO A 126 15.46 12.85 8.91
C PRO A 126 16.26 11.66 8.38
N ASP A 127 17.40 11.35 9.02
CA ASP A 127 18.26 10.23 8.67
C ASP A 127 17.53 8.88 8.82
N LEU A 128 16.67 8.73 9.84
CA LEU A 128 15.84 7.53 9.99
C LEU A 128 14.90 7.34 8.79
N ALA A 129 14.24 8.41 8.34
CA ALA A 129 13.32 8.36 7.21
C ALA A 129 14.06 8.00 5.91
N CYS A 130 15.22 8.60 5.66
CA CYS A 130 16.10 8.26 4.54
C CYS A 130 16.53 6.80 4.58
N HIS A 131 17.02 6.32 5.73
CA HIS A 131 17.49 4.96 5.90
C HIS A 131 16.39 3.92 5.67
N LEU A 132 15.17 4.17 6.16
CA LEU A 132 14.02 3.31 5.92
C LEU A 132 13.64 3.27 4.43
N ALA A 133 13.66 4.41 3.74
CA ALA A 133 13.38 4.48 2.30
C ALA A 133 14.44 3.74 1.46
N GLU A 134 15.72 3.88 1.80
CA GLU A 134 16.81 3.18 1.12
C GLU A 134 16.70 1.66 1.28
N HIS A 135 16.43 1.17 2.49
CA HIS A 135 16.22 -0.26 2.74
C HIS A 135 15.02 -0.82 1.97
N CYS A 136 13.95 -0.04 1.82
CA CYS A 136 12.76 -0.48 1.08
C CYS A 136 12.98 -0.48 -0.45
N THR A 137 13.95 0.29 -0.96
CA THR A 137 14.29 0.31 -2.39
C THR A 137 15.00 -0.98 -2.83
N GLN A 138 15.64 -1.69 -1.89
CA GLN A 138 16.40 -2.91 -2.17
C GLN A 138 15.55 -4.19 -2.21
N GLY A 139 14.23 -4.10 -1.97
CA GLY A 139 13.35 -5.26 -1.93
C GLY A 139 12.14 -5.17 -2.86
N ASP A 140 11.75 -6.30 -3.43
CA ASP A 140 10.64 -6.41 -4.41
C ASP A 140 9.25 -6.07 -3.83
N SER A 141 9.14 -5.91 -2.51
CA SER A 141 7.87 -5.72 -1.80
C SER A 141 7.48 -4.25 -1.58
N GLY A 142 8.31 -3.30 -2.04
CA GLY A 142 8.00 -1.86 -2.04
C GLY A 142 7.48 -1.34 -0.70
N ALA A 143 6.34 -0.64 -0.73
CA ALA A 143 5.71 -0.04 0.45
C ALA A 143 5.37 -1.02 1.60
N ARG A 144 5.17 -2.32 1.31
CA ARG A 144 4.87 -3.33 2.34
C ARG A 144 6.06 -3.56 3.27
N LEU A 145 7.29 -3.39 2.78
CA LEU A 145 8.49 -3.48 3.60
C LEU A 145 8.56 -2.36 4.64
N ILE A 146 8.01 -1.18 4.34
CA ILE A 146 7.97 -0.07 5.30
C ILE A 146 7.18 -0.50 6.54
N ASP A 147 5.96 -1.02 6.34
CA ASP A 147 5.10 -1.46 7.43
C ASP A 147 5.79 -2.56 8.25
N GLN A 148 6.38 -3.55 7.58
CA GLN A 148 7.13 -4.61 8.25
C GLN A 148 8.32 -4.07 9.05
N LEU A 149 9.10 -3.12 8.52
CA LEU A 149 10.25 -2.54 9.23
C LEU A 149 9.80 -1.73 10.44
N LEU A 150 8.74 -0.94 10.31
CA LEU A 150 8.17 -0.18 11.43
C LEU A 150 7.60 -1.10 12.51
N GLU A 151 6.91 -2.17 12.13
CA GLU A 151 6.32 -3.14 13.07
C GLU A 151 7.36 -4.05 13.72
N SER A 152 8.44 -4.42 13.02
CA SER A 152 9.45 -5.34 13.54
C SER A 152 10.61 -4.67 14.26
N ARG A 153 10.91 -3.40 13.97
CA ARG A 153 12.09 -2.72 14.53
C ARG A 153 11.76 -1.50 15.36
N LEU A 154 10.80 -0.66 14.96
CA LEU A 154 10.50 0.58 15.68
C LEU A 154 9.45 0.37 16.77
N THR A 155 8.30 -0.18 16.39
CA THR A 155 7.15 -0.39 17.29
C THR A 155 7.50 -1.21 18.53
N PRO A 156 8.30 -2.30 18.44
CA PRO A 156 8.66 -3.10 19.62
C PRO A 156 9.51 -2.31 20.62
N LEU A 157 10.46 -1.48 20.17
CA LEU A 157 11.28 -0.65 21.05
C LEU A 157 10.42 0.31 21.88
N ILE A 158 9.41 0.91 21.25
CA ILE A 158 8.47 1.80 21.91
C ILE A 158 7.58 1.01 22.88
N ALA A 159 7.02 -0.11 22.43
CA ALA A 159 6.14 -0.95 23.24
C ALA A 159 6.84 -1.49 24.50
N ASP A 160 8.05 -2.03 24.36
CA ASP A 160 8.84 -2.56 25.47
C ASP A 160 9.14 -1.47 26.51
N ARG A 161 9.48 -0.26 26.05
CA ARG A 161 9.69 0.86 26.97
C ARG A 161 8.40 1.25 27.69
N LEU A 162 7.28 1.37 26.98
CA LEU A 162 5.98 1.69 27.58
C LEU A 162 5.50 0.63 28.57
N LEU A 163 5.83 -0.64 28.35
CA LEU A 163 5.52 -1.71 29.31
C LEU A 163 6.43 -1.62 30.55
N SER A 164 7.70 -1.28 30.36
CA SER A 164 8.64 -1.12 31.48
C SER A 164 8.25 0.02 32.43
N THR A 165 7.72 1.12 31.89
CA THR A 165 7.30 2.31 32.68
C THR A 165 6.06 2.04 33.52
N ILE A 166 5.13 1.21 33.03
CA ILE A 166 3.97 0.76 33.82
C ILE A 166 4.43 0.01 35.08
N ASN A 167 5.52 -0.75 34.99
CA ASN A 167 6.06 -1.50 36.12
C ASN A 167 6.94 -0.66 37.05
N SER A 168 7.72 0.29 36.51
CA SER A 168 8.63 1.11 37.31
C SER A 168 7.98 2.37 37.91
N GLY A 169 6.87 2.83 37.33
CA GLY A 169 6.17 4.05 37.75
C GLY A 169 6.79 5.35 37.20
N ASP A 170 7.82 5.28 36.36
CA ASP A 170 8.42 6.44 35.70
C ASP A 170 7.68 6.76 34.39
N PRO A 171 6.88 7.83 34.33
CA PRO A 171 6.13 8.16 33.12
C PRO A 171 7.07 8.65 32.02
N VAL A 172 6.82 8.21 30.79
CA VAL A 172 7.48 8.68 29.58
C VAL A 172 6.49 9.49 28.78
N TYR A 173 6.90 10.68 28.36
CA TYR A 173 6.04 11.62 27.64
C TYR A 173 6.53 11.87 26.22
N ARG A 174 7.80 11.59 25.93
CA ARG A 174 8.37 11.78 24.59
C ARG A 174 9.17 10.58 24.12
N VAL A 175 9.09 10.35 22.82
CA VAL A 175 9.90 9.36 22.10
C VAL A 175 10.53 10.04 20.90
N HIS A 176 11.85 9.96 20.79
CA HIS A 176 12.61 10.36 19.62
C HIS A 176 13.24 9.15 18.94
N ALA A 177 12.84 8.84 17.71
CA ALA A 177 13.39 7.73 16.94
C ALA A 177 14.52 8.21 16.01
N THR A 178 15.69 7.58 16.10
CA THR A 178 16.86 7.95 15.30
C THR A 178 17.69 6.72 14.92
N LEU A 179 18.80 6.94 14.22
CA LEU A 179 19.79 5.90 13.90
C LEU A 179 20.96 6.00 14.88
N GLY A 180 21.32 4.86 15.47
CA GLY A 180 22.55 4.72 16.24
C GLY A 180 23.79 4.66 15.34
N SER A 181 24.98 4.71 15.95
CA SER A 181 26.27 4.67 15.26
C SER A 181 26.51 3.39 14.44
N SER A 182 25.79 2.31 14.73
CA SER A 182 25.83 1.06 13.99
C SER A 182 24.82 0.98 12.83
N GLY A 183 24.02 2.03 12.59
CA GLY A 183 22.90 2.01 11.64
C GLY A 183 21.64 1.31 12.17
N ALA A 184 21.65 0.85 13.43
CA ALA A 184 20.45 0.31 14.06
C ALA A 184 19.48 1.43 14.44
N ILE A 185 18.17 1.14 14.37
CA ILE A 185 17.13 2.06 14.87
C ILE A 185 17.20 2.09 16.39
N VAL A 186 17.23 3.29 16.96
CA VAL A 186 17.26 3.54 18.39
C VAL A 186 16.14 4.51 18.75
N CYS A 187 15.55 4.33 19.94
CA CYS A 187 14.57 5.26 20.49
C CYS A 187 15.11 5.87 21.78
N GLU A 188 15.12 7.19 21.83
CA GLU A 188 15.41 7.98 23.03
C GLU A 188 14.09 8.35 23.69
N PHE A 189 14.04 8.28 25.03
CA PHE A 189 12.82 8.46 25.81
C PHE A 189 13.04 9.52 26.89
N GLU A 190 12.11 10.47 26.98
CA GLU A 190 12.07 11.53 28.00
C GLU A 190 10.74 11.57 28.74
#